data_AF-W1X5N5-F1
#
_entry.id   AF-W1X5N5-F1
#
_cell.length_a   1.000
_cell.length_b   1.000
_cell.length_c   1.000
_cell.angle_alpha   90.00
_cell.angle_beta   90.00
_cell.angle_gamma   90.00
#
_symmetry.space_group_name_H-M   'P 1'
#
loop_
_entity.id
_entity.type
_entity.pdbx_description
1 polymer ?
#
loop_
_entity_poly.entity_id
_entity_poly.type
_entity_poly.pdbx_seq_one_letter_code
_entity_poly.pdbx_strand_id
1 'polypeptide(L)'
;KGETFSLVGESGSGKTTIGRAIIGLNDTSHGEIFFEGKKINGKKSKEEESEIIRKIQMIFQDPAASLNERATVDYIISEGLYNFHLFKDEEERKKKVKTFLL
;
A
#
# COMPACT_ATOMS: atom_id res chain seq x y z
N LYS A 1 -6.41 -12.97 -13.01
CA LYS A 1 -6.83 -11.63 -12.47
C LYS A 1 -8.21 -11.80 -11.86
N GLY A 2 -8.43 -11.30 -10.64
CA GLY A 2 -9.67 -11.54 -9.89
C GLY A 2 -9.62 -12.80 -9.00
N GLU A 3 -8.43 -13.31 -8.72
CA GLU A 3 -8.24 -14.48 -7.86
C GLU A 3 -7.87 -14.01 -6.45
N THR A 4 -8.30 -14.79 -5.45
CA THR A 4 -7.96 -14.56 -4.05
C THR A 4 -7.05 -15.68 -3.57
N PHE A 5 -5.89 -15.32 -3.05
CA PHE A 5 -4.95 -16.26 -2.46
C PHE A 5 -4.85 -16.01 -0.96
N SER A 6 -4.67 -17.08 -0.20
CA SER A 6 -4.46 -17.02 1.25
C SER A 6 -3.19 -17.76 1.62
N LEU A 7 -2.40 -17.17 2.50
CA LEU A 7 -1.23 -17.80 3.10
C LEU A 7 -1.57 -18.20 4.53
N VAL A 8 -1.67 -19.51 4.77
CA VAL A 8 -2.07 -20.09 6.06
C VAL A 8 -0.88 -20.75 6.78
N GLY A 9 -0.94 -20.80 8.11
CA GLY A 9 0.09 -21.40 8.96
C GLY A 9 -0.06 -20.95 10.41
N GLU A 10 0.67 -21.58 11.33
CA GLU A 10 0.63 -21.28 12.77
C GLU A 10 1.15 -19.88 13.12
N SER A 11 0.84 -19.38 14.31
CA SER A 11 1.43 -18.12 14.79
C SER A 11 2.96 -18.19 14.75
N GLY A 12 3.61 -17.12 14.28
CA GLY A 12 5.07 -17.11 14.13
C GLY A 12 5.62 -17.79 12.87
N SER A 13 4.79 -18.40 12.01
CA SER A 13 5.24 -19.08 10.79
C SER A 13 5.78 -18.17 9.67
N GLY A 14 5.94 -16.86 9.92
CA GLY A 14 6.51 -15.91 8.95
C GLY A 14 5.53 -15.28 7.95
N LYS A 15 4.20 -15.52 8.06
CA LYS A 15 3.19 -14.94 7.15
C LYS A 15 3.28 -13.41 7.03
N THR A 16 3.32 -12.72 8.18
CA THR A 16 3.45 -11.27 8.24
C THR A 16 4.80 -10.80 7.69
N THR A 17 5.86 -11.56 7.91
CA THR A 17 7.20 -11.27 7.38
C THR A 17 7.20 -11.30 5.85
N ILE A 18 6.56 -12.31 5.25
CA ILE A 18 6.39 -12.42 3.79
C ILE A 18 5.57 -11.25 3.26
N GLY A 19 4.41 -10.95 3.87
CA GLY A 19 3.58 -9.82 3.45
C GLY A 19 4.33 -8.48 3.46
N ARG A 20 5.09 -8.22 4.52
CA ARG A 20 5.94 -7.02 4.65
C ARG A 20 7.09 -6.99 3.65
N ALA A 21 7.68 -8.13 3.32
CA ALA A 21 8.74 -8.21 2.31
C ALA A 21 8.22 -7.90 0.90
N ILE A 22 7.00 -8.35 0.56
CA ILE A 22 6.36 -8.07 -0.74
C ILE A 22 6.18 -6.56 -0.95
N ILE A 23 5.78 -5.82 0.09
CA ILE A 23 5.59 -4.36 0.00
C ILE A 23 6.86 -3.55 0.30
N GLY A 24 8.01 -4.21 0.51
CA GLY A 24 9.29 -3.54 0.74
C GLY A 24 9.50 -2.98 2.15
N LEU A 25 8.66 -3.31 3.13
CA LEU A 25 8.88 -2.91 4.53
C LEU A 25 9.96 -3.73 5.24
N ASN A 26 10.19 -4.95 4.77
CA ASN A 26 11.25 -5.82 5.26
C ASN A 26 12.15 -6.22 4.10
N ASP A 27 13.47 -6.18 4.31
CA ASP A 27 14.41 -6.74 3.34
C ASP A 27 14.31 -8.27 3.28
N THR A 28 14.49 -8.80 2.07
CA THR A 28 14.62 -10.24 1.85
C THR A 28 16.06 -10.67 2.09
N SER A 29 16.27 -11.67 2.96
CA SER A 29 17.63 -12.23 3.15
C SER A 29 18.16 -12.88 1.87
N HIS A 30 17.31 -13.61 1.15
CA HIS A 30 17.62 -14.27 -0.11
C HIS A 30 16.36 -14.36 -0.99
N GLY A 31 16.55 -14.76 -2.25
CA GLY A 31 15.45 -14.99 -3.20
C GLY A 31 14.98 -13.72 -3.91
N GLU A 32 14.00 -13.91 -4.79
CA GLU A 32 13.48 -12.86 -5.66
C GLU A 32 11.96 -12.82 -5.57
N ILE A 33 11.41 -11.61 -5.54
CA ILE A 33 9.98 -11.35 -5.56
C ILE A 33 9.67 -10.69 -6.88
N PHE A 34 8.75 -11.26 -7.65
CA PHE A 34 8.33 -10.73 -8.95
C PHE A 34 6.88 -10.25 -8.90
N PHE A 35 6.63 -9.10 -9.52
CA PHE A 35 5.30 -8.57 -9.75
C PHE A 35 5.20 -8.09 -11.20
N GLU A 36 4.20 -8.59 -11.93
CA GLU A 36 4.03 -8.32 -13.38
C GLU A 36 5.31 -8.57 -14.21
N GLY A 37 6.09 -9.60 -13.85
CA GLY A 37 7.33 -9.96 -14.53
C GLY A 37 8.56 -9.11 -14.15
N LYS A 38 8.39 -8.11 -13.28
CA LYS A 38 9.49 -7.26 -12.78
C LYS A 38 9.89 -7.67 -11.37
N LYS A 39 11.19 -7.74 -11.11
CA LYS A 39 11.72 -7.96 -9.76
C LYS A 39 11.45 -6.73 -8.88
N ILE A 40 10.89 -6.94 -7.69
CA ILE A 40 10.46 -5.86 -6.79
C ILE A 40 11.19 -5.81 -5.44
N ASN A 41 12.05 -6.78 -5.11
CA ASN A 41 12.87 -6.77 -3.90
C ASN A 41 14.33 -6.39 -4.18
N GLY A 42 15.00 -5.78 -3.19
CA GLY A 42 16.35 -5.22 -3.32
C GLY A 42 16.37 -3.75 -3.74
N LYS A 43 17.52 -3.30 -4.29
CA LYS A 43 17.74 -1.92 -4.73
C LYS A 43 16.77 -1.54 -5.84
N LYS A 44 16.09 -0.41 -5.66
CA LYS A 44 15.12 0.18 -6.58
C LYS A 44 15.37 1.68 -6.70
N SER A 45 14.99 2.27 -7.83
CA SER A 45 14.87 3.73 -7.90
C SER A 45 13.62 4.21 -7.13
N LYS A 46 13.56 5.50 -6.83
CA LYS A 46 12.38 6.10 -6.16
C LYS A 46 11.12 5.98 -7.00
N GLU A 47 11.27 6.05 -8.32
CA GLU A 47 10.18 5.91 -9.29
C GLU A 47 9.62 4.49 -9.24
N GLU A 48 10.48 3.47 -9.21
CA GLU A 48 10.07 2.07 -9.12
C GLU A 48 9.36 1.77 -7.81
N GLU A 49 9.87 2.31 -6.70
CA GLU A 49 9.24 2.18 -5.40
C GLU A 49 7.84 2.82 -5.37
N SER A 50 7.71 4.03 -5.91
CA SER A 50 6.43 4.73 -6.03
C SER A 50 5.41 3.95 -6.89
N GLU A 51 5.85 3.37 -8.01
CA GLU A 51 5.00 2.52 -8.85
C GLU A 51 4.53 1.25 -8.15
N ILE A 52 5.41 0.58 -7.41
CA ILE A 52 5.07 -0.63 -6.66
C ILE A 52 4.05 -0.30 -5.56
N ILE A 53 4.30 0.75 -4.78
CA ILE A 53 3.37 1.17 -3.72
C ILE A 53 2.01 1.48 -4.34
N ARG A 54 1.92 2.19 -5.47
CA ARG A 54 0.63 2.45 -6.14
C ARG A 54 -0.15 1.19 -6.54
N LYS A 55 0.53 0.08 -6.84
CA LYS A 55 -0.08 -1.15 -7.34
C LYS A 55 -0.31 -2.21 -6.26
N ILE A 56 0.47 -2.19 -5.18
CA ILE A 56 0.40 -3.16 -4.09
C ILE A 56 0.12 -2.40 -2.79
N GLN A 57 -1.07 -2.58 -2.24
CA GLN A 57 -1.53 -1.90 -1.03
C GLN A 57 -1.71 -2.92 0.10
N MET A 58 -1.21 -2.58 1.29
CA MET A 58 -1.35 -3.42 2.48
C MET A 58 -2.38 -2.84 3.42
N ILE A 59 -3.27 -3.71 3.90
CA ILE A 59 -4.12 -3.45 5.07
C ILE A 59 -3.46 -4.16 6.25
N PHE A 60 -3.04 -3.40 7.25
CA PHE A 60 -2.42 -3.96 8.45
C PHE A 60 -3.45 -4.68 9.33
N GLN A 61 -2.98 -5.63 10.14
CA GLN A 61 -3.85 -6.43 11.03
C GLN A 61 -4.65 -5.57 12.01
N ASP A 62 -4.02 -4.51 12.52
CA ASP A 62 -4.69 -3.43 13.26
C ASP A 62 -4.66 -2.16 12.39
N PRO A 63 -5.70 -1.93 11.57
CA PRO A 63 -5.76 -0.75 10.73
C PRO A 63 -6.04 0.52 11.54
N ALA A 64 -6.72 0.41 12.69
CA ALA A 64 -7.09 1.57 13.51
C ALA A 64 -5.85 2.23 14.12
N ALA A 65 -4.86 1.43 14.55
CA ALA A 65 -3.59 1.94 15.07
C ALA A 65 -2.78 2.78 14.06
N SER A 66 -3.11 2.74 12.77
CA SER A 66 -2.44 3.54 11.73
C SER A 66 -3.10 4.90 11.49
N LEU A 67 -4.28 5.16 12.07
CA LEU A 67 -5.02 6.40 11.89
C LEU A 67 -4.60 7.44 12.91
N ASN A 68 -4.40 8.68 12.45
CA ASN A 68 -4.29 9.82 13.34
C ASN A 68 -5.69 10.25 13.80
N GLU A 69 -6.03 10.01 15.06
CA GLU A 69 -7.35 10.36 15.63
C GLU A 69 -7.70 11.85 15.54
N ARG A 70 -6.70 12.72 15.38
CA ARG A 70 -6.89 14.17 15.19
C ARG A 70 -7.17 14.57 13.75
N ALA A 71 -6.96 13.64 12.80
CA ALA A 71 -7.22 13.88 11.39
C ALA A 71 -8.70 13.66 11.07
N THR A 72 -9.23 14.50 10.19
CA THR A 72 -10.60 14.33 9.68
C THR A 72 -10.65 13.18 8.68
N VAL A 73 -11.84 12.58 8.51
CA VAL A 73 -12.07 11.56 7.48
C VAL A 73 -11.73 12.11 6.08
N ASP A 74 -12.06 13.37 5.78
CA ASP A 74 -11.67 14.03 4.53
C ASP A 74 -10.15 14.02 4.33
N TYR A 75 -9.38 14.36 5.37
CA TYR A 75 -7.92 14.36 5.31
C TYR A 75 -7.39 12.95 5.05
N ILE A 76 -7.81 11.96 5.84
CA ILE A 76 -7.35 10.57 5.74
C ILE A 76 -7.58 10.02 4.32
N ILE A 77 -8.76 10.24 3.75
CA ILE A 77 -9.07 9.81 2.37
C ILE A 77 -8.23 10.59 1.35
N SER A 78 -7.91 11.86 1.63
CA SER A 78 -7.11 12.71 0.76
C SER A 78 -5.63 12.38 0.75
N GLU A 79 -5.10 11.69 1.76
CA GLU A 79 -3.66 11.38 1.85
C GLU A 79 -3.15 10.67 0.58
N GLY A 80 -3.90 9.68 0.07
CA GLY A 80 -3.57 9.01 -1.18
C GLY A 80 -3.57 9.96 -2.39
N LEU A 81 -4.51 10.91 -2.43
CA LEU A 81 -4.57 11.92 -3.50
C LEU A 81 -3.37 12.87 -3.44
N TYR A 82 -2.98 13.31 -2.24
CA TYR A 82 -1.82 14.17 -2.01
C TYR A 82 -0.51 13.46 -2.34
N ASN A 83 -0.29 12.27 -1.80
CA ASN A 83 0.95 11.50 -1.96
C ASN A 83 1.23 11.12 -3.41
N PHE A 84 0.18 10.98 -4.22
CA PHE A 84 0.29 10.59 -5.61
C PHE A 84 -0.06 11.70 -6.60
N HIS A 85 -0.32 12.92 -6.13
CA HIS A 85 -0.69 14.08 -6.96
C HIS A 85 -1.84 13.77 -7.94
N LEU A 86 -2.88 13.10 -7.47
CA LEU A 86 -3.98 12.58 -8.29
C LEU A 86 -5.15 13.58 -8.44
N PHE A 87 -4.85 14.87 -8.49
CA PHE A 87 -5.83 15.95 -8.68
C PHE A 87 -5.15 17.19 -9.26
N LYS A 88 -5.90 17.97 -10.04
CA LYS A 88 -5.42 19.22 -10.66
C LYS A 88 -5.48 20.40 -9.69
N ASP A 89 -6.56 20.49 -8.92
CA ASP A 89 -6.85 21.59 -8.01
C ASP A 89 -7.71 21.12 -6.81
N GLU A 90 -7.86 21.98 -5.81
CA GLU A 90 -8.60 21.67 -4.58
C GLU A 90 -10.09 21.36 -4.83
N GLU A 91 -10.69 21.93 -5.87
CA GLU A 91 -12.09 21.64 -6.20
C GLU A 91 -12.23 20.22 -6.77
N GLU A 92 -11.30 19.78 -7.63
CA GLU A 92 -11.25 18.39 -8.07
C GLU A 92 -10.97 17.41 -6.92
N ARG A 93 -10.06 17.74 -6.01
CA ARG A 93 -9.78 16.90 -4.83
C ARG A 93 -11.05 16.71 -3.99
N LYS A 94 -11.72 17.80 -3.60
CA LYS A 94 -12.97 17.75 -2.81
C LYS A 94 -14.03 16.91 -3.51
N LYS A 95 -14.17 17.05 -4.84
CA LYS A 95 -15.12 16.27 -5.63
C LYS A 95 -14.80 14.77 -5.55
N LYS A 96 -13.53 14.38 -5.73
CA LYS A 96 -13.08 12.97 -5.64
C LYS A 96 -13.33 12.38 -4.26
N VAL A 97 -12.97 13.10 -3.20
CA VAL A 97 -13.17 12.64 -1.82
C VAL A 97 -14.66 12.47 -1.51
N LYS A 98 -15.50 13.43 -1.94
CA LYS A 98 -16.95 13.31 -1.79
C LYS A 98 -17.51 12.08 -2.51
N THR A 99 -16.97 11.73 -3.68
CA THR A 99 -17.35 10.50 -4.39
C THR A 99 -16.92 9.23 -3.66
N PHE A 100 -15.81 9.23 -2.92
CA PHE A 100 -15.38 8.06 -2.13
C PHE A 100 -16.19 7.88 -0.83
N LEU A 101 -16.85 8.93 -0.37
CA LEU A 101 -17.66 8.94 0.86
C LEU A 101 -19.15 8.62 0.62
N LEU A 102 -19.60 8.57 -0.65
CA LEU A 102 -20.98 8.32 -1.07
C LEU A 102 -21.09 6.99 -1.79
#